data_AF-A0A954PLB9-F1
#
_entry.id   AF-A0A954PLB9-F1
#
_cell.length_a   1.000
_cell.length_b   1.000
_cell.length_c   1.000
_cell.angle_alpha   90.00
_cell.angle_beta   90.00
_cell.angle_gamma   90.00
#
_symmetry.space_group_name_H-M   'P 1'
#
loop_
_entity.id
_entity.type
_entity.pdbx_description
1 polymer ?
#
loop_
_entity_poly.entity_id
_entity_poly.type
_entity_poly.pdbx_seq_one_letter_code
_entity_poly.pdbx_strand_id
1 'polypeptide(L)'
;YQPPQRGFTETFIHGAGGIGQAYDCSCADAPGNKYFDPAIRHNGRFVKTAGFCTDVFFSAALGWIQQVKDGDAPFFAYIPTNAPHGPFLAPPKNTQRFTDLGFASGPAGFYGMIENIDENVGRFLAKLAEWDLNRKTVIIFMSDNGMTGGGSGRRGQPLGRSPEGKPLLPYNAGMKGLK
;
A
#
# COMPACT_ATOMS: atom_id res chain seq x y z
N TYR A 1 4.97 14.00 -17.42
CA TYR A 1 3.90 13.83 -16.40
C TYR A 1 4.43 13.20 -15.11
N GLN A 2 5.64 13.53 -14.67
CA GLN A 2 6.21 12.98 -13.43
C GLN A 2 5.91 13.92 -12.25
N PRO A 3 5.83 13.45 -11.00
CA PRO A 3 5.48 14.28 -9.84
C PRO A 3 6.31 15.58 -9.69
N PRO A 4 7.64 15.62 -9.95
CA PRO A 4 8.41 16.86 -9.87
C PRO A 4 7.93 17.96 -10.84
N GLN A 5 7.31 17.57 -11.96
CA GLN A 5 6.72 18.50 -12.95
C GLN A 5 5.31 18.98 -12.54
N ARG A 6 4.82 18.56 -11.36
CA ARG A 6 3.49 18.86 -10.82
C ARG A 6 3.55 19.53 -9.44
N GLY A 7 4.71 20.09 -9.08
CA GLY A 7 4.89 20.85 -7.84
C GLY A 7 5.30 20.02 -6.62
N PHE A 8 5.52 18.70 -6.77
CA PHE A 8 6.11 17.90 -5.69
C PHE A 8 7.60 18.20 -5.56
N THR A 9 8.01 18.66 -4.38
CA THR A 9 9.41 18.97 -4.04
C THR A 9 10.17 17.76 -3.49
N GLU A 10 9.44 16.80 -2.93
CA GLU A 10 9.96 15.52 -2.46
C GLU A 10 9.23 14.38 -3.18
N THR A 11 9.97 13.42 -3.73
CA THR A 11 9.40 12.30 -4.49
C THR A 11 10.10 11.00 -4.16
N PHE A 12 9.32 9.98 -3.83
CA PHE A 12 9.80 8.66 -3.46
C PHE A 12 8.85 7.60 -4.06
N ILE A 13 9.14 7.16 -5.29
CA ILE A 13 8.17 6.41 -6.12
C ILE A 13 8.83 5.24 -6.88
N HIS A 14 8.02 4.24 -7.21
CA HIS A 14 8.36 3.23 -8.22
C HIS A 14 7.85 3.66 -9.62
N GLY A 15 8.27 2.97 -10.68
CA GLY A 15 8.10 3.43 -12.07
C GLY A 15 6.84 2.95 -12.83
N ALA A 16 6.00 2.12 -12.22
CA ALA A 16 4.86 1.46 -12.89
C ALA A 16 3.61 1.33 -11.98
N GLY A 17 2.58 0.57 -12.39
CA GLY A 17 1.37 0.34 -11.58
C GLY A 17 1.60 -0.61 -10.38
N GLY A 18 2.47 -1.59 -10.56
CA GLY A 18 3.02 -2.46 -9.52
C GLY A 18 4.54 -2.45 -9.55
N ILE A 19 5.18 -2.82 -8.44
CA ILE A 19 6.63 -2.93 -8.37
C ILE A 19 7.12 -4.09 -9.24
N GLY A 20 8.15 -3.83 -10.04
CA GLY A 20 8.75 -4.79 -10.98
C GLY A 20 7.98 -4.92 -12.30
N GLN A 21 6.90 -4.18 -12.51
CA GLN A 21 6.17 -4.21 -13.77
C GLN A 21 6.88 -3.38 -14.85
N ALA A 22 7.01 -3.97 -16.03
CA ALA A 22 7.47 -3.30 -17.23
C ALA A 22 6.54 -3.67 -18.38
N TYR A 23 5.99 -2.66 -19.05
CA TYR A 23 5.16 -2.78 -20.24
C TYR A 23 5.70 -1.89 -21.34
N ASP A 24 5.49 -2.29 -22.60
CA ASP A 24 5.77 -1.43 -23.75
C ASP A 24 5.03 -0.09 -23.58
N CYS A 25 5.74 1.01 -23.82
CA CYS A 25 5.25 2.38 -23.64
C CYS A 25 4.92 2.80 -22.19
N SER A 26 5.25 2.00 -21.17
CA SER A 26 5.22 2.44 -19.77
C SER A 26 6.52 3.15 -19.37
N CYS A 27 6.49 3.91 -18.27
CA CYS A 27 7.72 4.46 -17.69
C CYS A 27 8.65 3.39 -17.09
N ALA A 28 8.20 2.12 -17.08
CA ALA A 28 8.81 0.91 -16.51
C ALA A 28 9.35 1.05 -15.08
N ASP A 29 9.14 0.04 -14.24
CA ASP A 29 9.82 0.02 -12.95
C ASP A 29 11.29 -0.41 -13.09
N ALA A 30 12.06 -0.27 -12.01
CA ALA A 30 13.44 -0.77 -11.98
C ALA A 30 13.51 -2.26 -12.41
N PRO A 31 14.48 -2.66 -13.24
CA PRO A 31 14.59 -4.05 -13.69
C PRO A 31 14.73 -5.03 -12.52
N GLY A 32 13.89 -6.06 -12.49
CA GLY A 32 13.93 -7.10 -11.45
C GLY A 32 13.49 -6.65 -10.05
N ASN A 33 12.79 -5.51 -9.94
CA ASN A 33 12.33 -4.97 -8.66
C ASN A 33 11.33 -5.90 -7.97
N LYS A 34 11.26 -5.82 -6.64
CA LYS A 34 10.46 -6.71 -5.80
C LYS A 34 9.76 -5.93 -4.70
N TYR A 35 8.67 -6.49 -4.19
CA TYR A 35 7.92 -5.88 -3.09
C TYR A 35 8.70 -5.90 -1.75
N PHE A 36 9.71 -6.76 -1.62
CA PHE A 36 10.64 -6.77 -0.50
C PHE A 36 11.98 -6.22 -0.96
N ASP A 37 12.54 -5.31 -0.17
CA ASP A 37 13.78 -4.59 -0.43
C ASP A 37 13.80 -3.89 -1.80
N PRO A 38 12.74 -3.11 -2.17
CA PRO A 38 12.67 -2.51 -3.50
C PRO A 38 13.77 -1.48 -3.74
N ALA A 39 14.17 -1.35 -5.00
CA ALA A 39 14.84 -0.15 -5.48
C ALA A 39 13.79 0.93 -5.76
N ILE A 40 13.89 2.09 -5.11
CA ILE A 40 12.92 3.18 -5.23
C ILE A 40 13.59 4.41 -5.83
N ARG A 41 12.87 5.14 -6.70
CA ARG A 41 13.35 6.41 -7.25
C ARG A 41 13.04 7.54 -6.28
N HIS A 42 14.07 7.98 -5.55
CA HIS A 42 14.05 9.11 -4.63
C HIS A 42 14.66 10.34 -5.30
N ASN A 43 13.85 11.37 -5.57
CA ASN A 43 14.28 12.62 -6.21
C ASN A 43 15.13 12.41 -7.47
N GLY A 44 14.69 11.47 -8.31
CA GLY A 44 15.33 11.15 -9.59
C GLY A 44 16.49 10.16 -9.51
N ARG A 45 16.89 9.70 -8.31
CA ARG A 45 17.95 8.70 -8.12
C ARG A 45 17.39 7.41 -7.50
N PHE A 46 17.87 6.27 -7.96
CA PHE A 46 17.49 5.00 -7.34
C PHE A 46 18.25 4.77 -6.03
N VAL A 47 17.51 4.43 -4.99
CA VAL A 47 18.04 4.03 -3.68
C VAL A 47 17.60 2.60 -3.37
N LYS A 48 18.46 1.83 -2.73
CA LYS A 48 18.11 0.51 -2.20
C LYS A 48 17.42 0.70 -0.86
N THR A 49 16.35 -0.04 -0.62
CA THR A 49 15.59 -0.01 0.62
C THR A 49 15.55 -1.39 1.25
N ALA A 50 15.06 -1.48 2.48
CA ALA A 50 14.91 -2.72 3.20
C ALA A 50 13.50 -2.86 3.77
N GLY A 51 12.94 -4.06 3.70
CA GLY A 51 11.59 -4.39 4.16
C GLY A 51 10.53 -4.34 3.06
N PHE A 52 9.28 -4.45 3.47
CA PHE A 52 8.15 -4.48 2.56
C PHE A 52 7.83 -3.07 2.02
N CYS A 53 7.51 -2.97 0.74
CA CYS A 53 7.39 -1.69 0.04
C CYS A 53 6.42 -0.70 0.69
N THR A 54 5.27 -1.18 1.19
CA THR A 54 4.30 -0.32 1.88
C THR A 54 4.90 0.26 3.16
N ASP A 55 5.60 -0.55 3.97
CA ASP A 55 6.28 -0.07 5.17
C ASP A 55 7.34 0.99 4.83
N VAL A 56 8.07 0.77 3.74
CA VAL A 56 9.10 1.67 3.21
C VAL A 56 8.49 3.01 2.77
N PHE A 57 7.38 3.02 2.03
CA PHE A 57 6.69 4.24 1.61
C PHE A 57 6.17 5.07 2.80
N PHE A 58 5.52 4.42 3.76
CA PHE A 58 5.05 5.11 4.96
C PHE A 58 6.21 5.64 5.82
N SER A 59 7.32 4.90 5.91
CA SER A 59 8.50 5.36 6.65
C SER A 59 9.15 6.58 5.99
N ALA A 60 9.25 6.60 4.66
CA ALA A 60 9.76 7.75 3.90
C ALA A 60 8.85 8.97 4.08
N ALA A 61 7.53 8.79 3.98
CA ALA A 61 6.56 9.87 4.19
C ALA A 61 6.64 10.44 5.61
N LEU A 62 6.70 9.59 6.65
CA LEU A 62 6.85 10.01 8.03
C LEU A 62 8.18 10.74 8.26
N GLY A 63 9.28 10.24 7.69
CA GLY A 63 10.59 10.90 7.77
C GLY A 63 10.57 12.29 7.16
N TRP A 64 9.93 12.45 6.00
CA TRP A 64 9.79 13.77 5.37
C TRP A 64 8.89 14.71 6.19
N ILE A 65 7.72 14.23 6.66
CA ILE A 65 6.83 15.03 7.52
C ILE A 65 7.56 15.49 8.78
N GLN A 66 8.34 14.61 9.40
CA GLN A 66 9.13 14.95 10.59
C GLN A 66 10.13 16.09 10.32
N GLN A 67 10.70 16.17 9.12
CA GLN A 67 11.63 17.24 8.75
C GLN A 67 10.93 18.58 8.52
N VAL A 68 9.69 18.58 8.01
CA VAL A 68 9.00 19.81 7.60
C VAL A 68 7.95 20.32 8.60
N LYS A 69 7.52 19.48 9.55
CA LYS A 69 6.39 19.77 10.46
C LYS A 69 6.55 21.02 11.32
N ASP A 70 7.79 21.46 11.58
CA ASP A 70 8.10 22.63 12.42
C ASP A 70 8.34 23.90 11.60
N GLY A 71 8.19 23.83 10.27
CA GLY A 71 8.28 24.98 9.39
C GLY A 71 6.99 25.81 9.36
N ASP A 72 7.10 27.05 8.87
CA ASP A 72 5.96 27.98 8.77
C ASP A 72 4.95 27.60 7.66
N ALA A 73 5.39 26.83 6.66
CA ALA A 73 4.57 26.45 5.52
C ALA A 73 3.75 25.17 5.80
N PRO A 74 2.48 25.10 5.37
CA PRO A 74 1.72 23.85 5.42
C PRO A 74 2.34 22.80 4.49
N PHE A 75 2.21 21.53 4.84
CA PHE A 75 2.64 20.42 3.99
C PHE A 75 1.46 19.78 3.25
N PHE A 76 1.76 19.18 2.10
CA PHE A 76 0.87 18.28 1.38
C PHE A 76 1.60 16.96 1.13
N ALA A 77 1.16 15.89 1.80
CA ALA A 77 1.70 14.55 1.64
C ALA A 77 0.72 13.68 0.84
N TYR A 78 1.18 13.11 -0.26
CA TYR A 78 0.43 12.13 -1.04
C TYR A 78 1.14 10.78 -0.99
N ILE A 79 0.51 9.79 -0.36
CA ILE A 79 1.09 8.46 -0.12
C ILE A 79 0.26 7.41 -0.89
N PRO A 80 0.45 7.29 -2.22
CA PRO A 80 -0.26 6.29 -3.02
C PRO A 80 0.45 4.93 -2.94
N THR A 81 -0.07 4.02 -2.13
CA THR A 81 0.46 2.66 -2.08
C THR A 81 0.04 1.86 -3.31
N ASN A 82 0.94 1.06 -3.86
CA ASN A 82 0.60 0.08 -4.90
C ASN A 82 -0.15 -1.13 -4.31
N ALA A 83 0.01 -1.45 -3.03
CA ALA A 83 -0.82 -2.44 -2.35
C ALA A 83 -2.30 -1.98 -2.32
N PRO A 84 -3.29 -2.90 -2.47
CA PRO A 84 -3.15 -4.36 -2.58
C PRO A 84 -3.14 -4.87 -4.03
N HIS A 85 -2.65 -4.09 -5.00
CA HIS A 85 -2.50 -4.56 -6.38
C HIS A 85 -1.64 -5.84 -6.45
N GLY A 86 -1.93 -6.70 -7.44
CA GLY A 86 -1.15 -7.91 -7.72
C GLY A 86 0.35 -7.60 -7.79
N PRO A 87 1.22 -8.49 -7.28
CA PRO A 87 1.05 -9.95 -7.22
C PRO A 87 0.61 -10.55 -5.87
N PHE A 88 -0.04 -9.79 -4.98
CA PHE A 88 -0.57 -10.28 -3.70
C PHE A 88 0.51 -10.88 -2.78
N LEU A 89 1.63 -10.19 -2.68
CA LEU A 89 2.74 -10.56 -1.80
C LEU A 89 2.67 -9.71 -0.53
N ALA A 90 2.35 -10.31 0.61
CA ALA A 90 2.37 -9.65 1.91
C ALA A 90 3.40 -10.29 2.85
N PRO A 91 3.89 -9.56 3.87
CA PRO A 91 4.74 -10.16 4.91
C PRO A 91 4.04 -11.37 5.56
N PRO A 92 4.78 -12.43 5.95
CA PRO A 92 4.20 -13.63 6.56
C PRO A 92 3.28 -13.33 7.75
N LYS A 93 3.69 -12.39 8.61
CA LYS A 93 2.89 -11.93 9.77
C LYS A 93 1.49 -11.44 9.38
N ASN A 94 1.34 -10.83 8.20
CA ASN A 94 0.08 -10.28 7.73
C ASN A 94 -0.74 -11.33 6.97
N THR A 95 -0.13 -12.42 6.50
CA THR A 95 -0.85 -13.52 5.84
C THR A 95 -1.35 -14.58 6.81
N GLN A 96 -0.68 -14.72 7.96
CA GLN A 96 -0.83 -15.88 8.86
C GLN A 96 -2.29 -16.08 9.30
N ARG A 97 -2.97 -15.03 9.77
CA ARG A 97 -4.37 -15.19 10.23
C ARG A 97 -5.29 -15.68 9.10
N PHE A 98 -5.03 -15.29 7.87
CA PHE A 98 -5.87 -15.68 6.73
C PHE A 98 -5.59 -17.12 6.32
N THR A 99 -4.32 -17.53 6.32
CA THR A 99 -3.96 -18.93 6.08
C THR A 99 -4.52 -19.85 7.17
N ASP A 100 -4.53 -19.41 8.42
CA ASP A 100 -5.12 -20.16 9.55
C ASP A 100 -6.64 -20.31 9.41
N LEU A 101 -7.30 -19.33 8.79
CA LEU A 101 -8.73 -19.39 8.42
C LEU A 101 -8.98 -20.19 7.12
N GLY A 102 -7.95 -20.79 6.52
CA GLY A 102 -8.05 -21.63 5.33
C GLY A 102 -8.09 -20.85 4.01
N PHE A 103 -7.61 -19.60 3.98
CA PHE A 103 -7.53 -18.83 2.74
C PHE A 103 -6.48 -19.41 1.81
N ALA A 104 -6.81 -19.49 0.51
CA ALA A 104 -5.83 -19.78 -0.52
C ALA A 104 -4.77 -18.65 -0.58
N SER A 105 -3.60 -18.94 -1.14
CA SER A 105 -2.45 -18.03 -1.16
C SER A 105 -2.75 -16.64 -1.75
N GLY A 106 -3.52 -16.58 -2.86
CA GLY A 106 -3.92 -15.32 -3.49
C GLY A 106 -4.72 -14.41 -2.55
N PRO A 107 -5.88 -14.86 -2.03
CA PRO A 107 -6.63 -14.12 -1.02
C PRO A 107 -5.87 -13.82 0.26
N ALA A 108 -5.13 -14.79 0.81
CA ALA A 108 -4.33 -14.55 2.02
C ALA A 108 -3.32 -13.41 1.80
N GLY A 109 -2.67 -13.38 0.63
CA GLY A 109 -1.77 -12.31 0.23
C GLY A 109 -2.46 -10.97 0.02
N PHE A 110 -3.62 -10.95 -0.65
CA PHE A 110 -4.40 -9.73 -0.90
C PHE A 110 -4.89 -9.10 0.41
N TYR A 111 -5.51 -9.89 1.29
CA TYR A 111 -5.98 -9.39 2.57
C TYR A 111 -4.81 -9.10 3.54
N GLY A 112 -3.69 -9.81 3.43
CA GLY A 112 -2.47 -9.48 4.16
C GLY A 112 -1.85 -8.14 3.74
N MET A 113 -1.93 -7.79 2.46
CA MET A 113 -1.53 -6.46 2.00
C MET A 113 -2.43 -5.37 2.59
N ILE A 114 -3.74 -5.61 2.68
CA ILE A 114 -4.69 -4.69 3.31
C ILE A 114 -4.40 -4.54 4.81
N GLU A 115 -4.12 -5.64 5.50
CA GLU A 115 -3.75 -5.60 6.92
C GLU A 115 -2.44 -4.83 7.15
N ASN A 116 -1.45 -4.98 6.27
CA ASN A 116 -0.23 -4.17 6.34
C ASN A 116 -0.50 -2.68 6.07
N ILE A 117 -1.44 -2.32 5.18
CA ILE A 117 -1.87 -0.93 5.00
C ILE A 117 -2.50 -0.40 6.29
N ASP A 118 -3.38 -1.18 6.93
CA ASP A 118 -4.03 -0.81 8.19
C ASP A 118 -3.02 -0.56 9.31
N GLU A 119 -2.04 -1.46 9.50
CA GLU A 119 -0.92 -1.27 10.44
C GLU A 119 -0.15 0.03 10.17
N ASN A 120 0.13 0.33 8.90
CA ASN A 120 0.87 1.53 8.51
C ASN A 120 0.07 2.81 8.69
N VAL A 121 -1.24 2.79 8.42
CA VAL A 121 -2.15 3.90 8.72
C VAL A 121 -2.21 4.12 10.23
N GLY A 122 -2.33 3.06 11.03
CA GLY A 122 -2.26 3.15 12.49
C GLY A 122 -0.96 3.80 12.97
N ARG A 123 0.19 3.36 12.44
CA ARG A 123 1.50 3.96 12.72
C ARG A 123 1.56 5.44 12.32
N PHE A 124 1.02 5.78 11.16
CA PHE A 124 0.98 7.15 10.65
C PHE A 124 0.15 8.06 11.56
N LEU A 125 -1.07 7.64 11.92
CA LEU A 125 -1.94 8.38 12.82
C LEU A 125 -1.33 8.55 14.21
N ALA A 126 -0.69 7.51 14.74
CA ALA A 126 0.02 7.57 16.02
C ALA A 126 1.16 8.61 15.99
N LYS A 127 1.94 8.68 14.90
CA LYS A 127 2.98 9.69 14.75
C LYS A 127 2.44 11.10 14.60
N LEU A 128 1.35 11.30 13.87
CA LEU A 128 0.70 12.61 13.81
C LEU A 128 0.17 13.05 15.19
N ALA A 129 -0.32 12.11 16.01
CA ALA A 129 -0.71 12.42 17.39
C ALA A 129 0.50 12.74 18.27
N GLU A 130 1.59 11.97 18.18
CA GLU A 130 2.86 12.22 18.88
C GLU A 130 3.45 13.60 18.57
N TRP A 131 3.26 14.10 17.35
CA TRP A 131 3.75 15.41 16.90
C TRP A 131 2.71 16.54 17.01
N ASP A 132 1.58 16.32 17.69
CA ASP A 132 0.47 17.30 17.83
C ASP A 132 -0.06 17.84 16.48
N LEU A 133 0.02 17.03 15.42
CA LEU A 133 -0.46 17.35 14.07
C LEU A 133 -1.90 16.89 13.83
N ASN A 134 -2.44 15.99 14.65
CA ASN A 134 -3.79 15.43 14.51
C ASN A 134 -4.92 16.48 14.39
N ARG A 135 -4.76 17.67 15.00
CA ARG A 135 -5.73 18.78 14.91
C ARG A 135 -5.41 19.81 13.82
N LYS A 136 -4.26 19.67 13.15
CA LYS A 136 -3.74 20.60 12.14
C LYS A 136 -3.66 19.98 10.74
N THR A 137 -3.97 18.69 10.61
CA THR A 137 -3.86 17.95 9.37
C THR A 137 -5.21 17.38 8.97
N VAL A 138 -5.66 17.69 7.75
CA VAL A 138 -6.79 17.01 7.12
C VAL A 138 -6.27 15.72 6.50
N ILE A 139 -6.92 14.60 6.82
CA ILE A 139 -6.55 13.28 6.30
C ILE A 139 -7.66 12.80 5.37
N ILE A 140 -7.27 12.48 4.14
CA ILE A 140 -8.15 11.88 3.14
C ILE A 140 -7.64 10.46 2.88
N PHE A 141 -8.47 9.48 3.19
CA PHE A 141 -8.20 8.07 2.90
C PHE A 141 -9.16 7.59 1.82
N MET A 142 -8.62 7.13 0.68
CA MET A 142 -9.42 6.71 -0.46
C MET A 142 -8.68 5.67 -1.30
N SER A 143 -9.43 5.02 -2.20
CA SER A 143 -8.90 4.09 -3.20
C SER A 143 -9.16 4.65 -4.60
N ASP A 144 -8.30 4.32 -5.56
CA ASP A 144 -8.44 4.70 -6.97
C ASP A 144 -9.56 3.90 -7.68
N ASN A 145 -9.68 2.61 -7.36
CA ASN A 145 -10.71 1.71 -7.84
C ASN A 145 -11.05 0.58 -6.86
N GLY A 146 -11.97 -0.30 -7.26
CA GLY A 146 -12.40 -1.47 -6.50
C GLY A 146 -11.49 -2.68 -6.63
N MET A 147 -11.93 -3.80 -6.08
CA MET A 147 -11.17 -5.04 -5.97
C MET A 147 -11.11 -5.85 -7.28
N THR A 148 -10.08 -6.70 -7.39
CA THR A 148 -9.96 -7.71 -8.44
C THR A 148 -10.25 -9.11 -7.91
N GLY A 149 -11.01 -9.90 -8.69
CA GLY A 149 -11.39 -11.26 -8.30
C GLY A 149 -10.22 -12.22 -8.13
N GLY A 150 -9.06 -11.92 -8.72
CA GLY A 150 -7.84 -12.71 -8.54
C GLY A 150 -7.24 -12.61 -7.12
N GLY A 151 -7.47 -11.49 -6.43
CA GLY A 151 -6.96 -11.25 -5.08
C GLY A 151 -8.06 -11.34 -4.04
N SER A 152 -9.14 -10.58 -4.22
CA SER A 152 -10.22 -10.51 -3.22
C SER A 152 -11.09 -11.76 -3.13
N GLY A 153 -10.90 -12.73 -4.02
CA GLY A 153 -11.81 -13.86 -4.21
C GLY A 153 -13.02 -13.52 -5.08
N ARG A 154 -13.79 -14.56 -5.42
CA ARG A 154 -14.93 -14.47 -6.35
C ARG A 154 -16.26 -14.54 -5.59
N ARG A 155 -17.24 -13.76 -6.05
CA ARG A 155 -18.58 -13.72 -5.43
C ARG A 155 -19.18 -15.13 -5.36
N GLY A 156 -19.68 -15.49 -4.17
CA GLY A 156 -20.29 -16.80 -3.91
C GLY A 156 -19.29 -17.93 -3.64
N GLN A 157 -17.98 -17.69 -3.78
CA GLN A 157 -16.95 -18.66 -3.41
C GLN A 157 -16.40 -18.33 -2.01
N PRO A 158 -16.38 -19.29 -1.07
CA PRO A 158 -15.74 -19.10 0.22
C PRO A 158 -14.26 -18.79 0.07
N LEU A 159 -13.78 -17.82 0.83
CA LEU A 159 -12.37 -17.53 1.04
C LEU A 159 -11.76 -18.53 2.00
N GLY A 160 -12.50 -18.90 3.05
CA GLY A 160 -12.08 -19.76 4.13
C GLY A 160 -13.23 -20.00 5.11
N ARG A 161 -12.93 -20.35 6.35
CA ARG A 161 -13.93 -20.58 7.41
C ARG A 161 -13.58 -19.82 8.69
N SER A 162 -14.58 -19.31 9.39
CA SER A 162 -14.42 -18.74 10.72
C SER A 162 -14.10 -19.84 11.77
N PRO A 163 -13.67 -19.47 12.99
CA PRO A 163 -13.48 -20.43 14.09
C PRO A 163 -14.74 -21.27 14.38
N GLU A 164 -15.93 -20.72 14.15
CA GLU A 164 -17.22 -21.41 14.29
C GLU A 164 -17.60 -22.25 13.05
N GLY A 165 -16.71 -22.37 12.06
CA GLY A 165 -16.88 -23.17 10.85
C GLY A 165 -17.71 -22.51 9.75
N LYS A 166 -18.15 -21.26 9.92
CA LYS A 166 -18.98 -20.53 8.94
C LYS A 166 -18.14 -20.10 7.73
N PRO A 167 -18.65 -20.22 6.49
CA PRO A 167 -17.92 -19.77 5.31
C PRO A 167 -17.70 -18.25 5.34
N LEU A 168 -16.47 -17.83 5.13
CA LEU A 168 -16.12 -16.42 4.95
C LEU A 168 -16.21 -16.08 3.47
N LEU A 169 -17.02 -15.08 3.12
CA LEU A 169 -17.26 -14.69 1.74
C LEU A 169 -16.57 -13.35 1.44
N PRO A 170 -16.14 -13.12 0.20
CA PRO A 170 -15.58 -11.83 -0.19
C PRO A 170 -16.65 -10.74 -0.14
N TYR A 171 -16.28 -9.59 0.41
CA TYR A 171 -17.17 -8.44 0.56
C TYR A 171 -16.52 -7.18 -0.03
N ASN A 172 -17.22 -6.53 -0.95
CA ASN A 172 -16.71 -5.39 -1.71
C ASN A 172 -17.32 -4.04 -1.31
N ALA A 173 -17.84 -3.93 -0.09
CA ALA A 173 -18.51 -2.73 0.42
C ALA A 173 -19.67 -2.22 -0.47
N GLY A 174 -20.29 -3.10 -1.28
CA GLY A 174 -21.37 -2.73 -2.18
C GLY A 174 -20.93 -1.99 -3.44
N MET A 175 -19.63 -1.93 -3.73
CA MET A 175 -19.10 -1.33 -4.97
C MET A 175 -19.61 -2.07 -6.21
N LYS A 176 -19.79 -1.34 -7.31
CA LYS A 176 -20.17 -1.94 -8.60
C LYS A 176 -18.93 -2.54 -9.27
N GLY A 177 -19.06 -3.80 -9.71
CA GLY A 177 -18.04 -4.49 -10.50
C GLY A 177 -17.03 -5.29 -9.67
N LEU A 178 -16.41 -6.24 -10.34
CA LEU A 178 -15.24 -7.01 -9.90
C LEU A 178 -14.27 -6.97 -11.08
N LYS A 179 -13.06 -6.45 -10.85
CA LYS A 179 -12.05 -6.34 -11.90
C LYS A 179 -11.39 -7.69 -12.20
#